data_AF-A0A0Q6M8U3-F1
#
_entry.id   AF-A0A0Q6M8U3-F1
#
_cell.length_a   1.000
_cell.length_b   1.000
_cell.length_c   1.000
_cell.angle_alpha   90.00
_cell.angle_beta   90.00
_cell.angle_gamma   90.00
#
_symmetry.space_group_name_H-M   'P 1'
#
loop_
_entity.id
_entity.type
_entity.pdbx_description
1 polymer ?
#
loop_
_entity_poly.entity_id
_entity_poly.type
_entity_poly.pdbx_seq_one_letter_code
_entity_poly.pdbx_strand_id
1 'polypeptide(L)'
;MQGVARNFFTLAIVYALAGMALGLHMSISQDHTQMPVHAHTMVAGWLMSAVFAVFYHLFPVARDKMLAKIHFWLTAISGIGLLVGLFFLLGGNPAIEPVVAMSSMGFYAAMLLFAVIALPVVWKS
;
A
#
# COMPACT_ATOMS: atom_id res chain seq x y z
N MET A 1 -7.36 1.08 -17.80
CA MET A 1 -7.61 1.67 -16.47
C MET A 1 -7.47 3.19 -16.54
N GLN A 2 -8.33 3.98 -15.88
CA GLN A 2 -8.29 5.45 -15.89
C GLN A 2 -8.35 6.02 -14.46
N GLY A 3 -7.91 7.27 -14.26
CA GLY A 3 -8.00 7.96 -12.96
C GLY A 3 -7.28 7.23 -11.82
N VAL A 4 -7.92 7.16 -10.65
CA VAL A 4 -7.34 6.51 -9.44
C VAL A 4 -7.04 5.03 -9.66
N ALA A 5 -7.76 4.32 -10.53
CA ALA A 5 -7.48 2.93 -10.86
C ALA A 5 -6.10 2.79 -11.52
N ARG A 6 -5.77 3.68 -12.47
CA ARG A 6 -4.44 3.72 -13.11
C ARG A 6 -3.35 4.05 -12.09
N ASN A 7 -3.62 4.99 -11.20
CA ASN A 7 -2.65 5.41 -10.19
C ASN A 7 -2.34 4.27 -9.20
N PHE A 8 -3.36 3.57 -8.69
CA PHE A 8 -3.16 2.40 -7.83
C PHE A 8 -2.42 1.27 -8.55
N PHE A 9 -2.71 1.01 -9.82
CA PHE A 9 -2.00 -0.04 -10.56
C PHE A 9 -0.53 0.33 -10.80
N THR A 10 -0.26 1.61 -11.06
CA THR A 10 1.12 2.12 -11.18
C THR A 10 1.87 1.97 -9.86
N LEU A 11 1.23 2.34 -8.74
CA LEU A 11 1.78 2.17 -7.40
C LEU A 11 2.05 0.69 -7.07
N ALA A 12 1.14 -0.20 -7.44
CA ALA A 12 1.33 -1.63 -7.29
C ALA A 12 2.63 -2.08 -7.97
N ILE A 13 2.81 -1.77 -9.26
CA ILE A 13 4.01 -2.14 -10.03
C ILE A 13 5.29 -1.66 -9.35
N VAL A 14 5.30 -0.41 -8.88
CA VAL A 14 6.45 0.15 -8.15
C VAL A 14 6.75 -0.68 -6.89
N TYR A 15 5.73 -1.04 -6.12
CA TYR A 15 5.91 -1.89 -4.94
C TYR A 15 6.40 -3.30 -5.28
N ALA A 16 5.94 -3.96 -6.34
CA ALA A 16 6.52 -5.27 -6.68
C ALA A 16 7.98 -5.16 -7.06
N LEU A 17 8.35 -4.17 -7.87
CA LEU A 17 9.74 -4.01 -8.27
C LEU A 17 10.62 -3.80 -7.04
N ALA A 18 10.20 -2.92 -6.12
CA ALA A 18 10.91 -2.69 -4.86
C ALA A 18 10.94 -3.93 -3.95
N GLY A 19 9.81 -4.61 -3.79
CA GLY A 19 9.66 -5.79 -2.94
C GLY A 19 10.47 -6.98 -3.45
N MET A 20 10.43 -7.26 -4.76
CA MET A 20 11.24 -8.29 -5.40
C MET A 20 12.73 -7.97 -5.31
N ALA A 21 13.13 -6.71 -5.53
CA ALA A 21 14.52 -6.29 -5.37
C ALA A 21 15.02 -6.53 -3.94
N LEU A 22 14.22 -6.20 -2.92
CA LEU A 22 14.55 -6.48 -1.52
C LEU A 22 14.60 -7.99 -1.25
N GLY A 23 13.67 -8.77 -1.80
CA GLY A 23 13.67 -10.23 -1.67
C GLY A 23 14.92 -10.88 -2.27
N LEU A 24 15.33 -10.43 -3.46
CA LEU A 24 16.57 -10.84 -4.10
C LEU A 24 17.80 -10.46 -3.26
N HIS A 25 17.84 -9.23 -2.74
CA HIS A 25 18.92 -8.79 -1.85
C HIS A 25 19.05 -9.71 -0.63
N MET A 26 17.95 -9.99 0.08
CA MET A 26 17.96 -10.90 1.24
C MET A 26 18.42 -12.31 0.87
N SER A 27 17.99 -12.82 -0.29
CA SER A 27 18.41 -14.14 -0.77
C SER A 27 19.91 -14.19 -1.11
N ILE A 28 20.45 -13.13 -1.72
CA ILE A 28 21.88 -13.06 -2.08
C ILE A 28 22.75 -12.87 -0.83
N SER A 29 22.36 -12.00 0.09
CA SER A 29 23.13 -11.70 1.30
C SER A 29 22.95 -12.73 2.42
N GLN A 30 21.92 -13.57 2.34
CA GLN A 30 21.45 -14.47 3.41
C GLN A 30 20.98 -13.74 4.67
N ASP A 31 20.91 -12.40 4.64
CA ASP A 31 20.39 -11.58 5.73
C ASP A 31 18.89 -11.33 5.54
N HIS A 32 18.10 -11.88 6.45
CA HIS A 32 16.64 -11.83 6.43
C HIS A 32 16.06 -10.80 7.42
N THR A 33 16.89 -9.89 7.95
CA THR A 33 16.46 -8.83 8.89
C THR A 33 15.32 -7.99 8.32
N GLN A 34 15.29 -7.78 7.00
CA GLN A 34 14.28 -6.99 6.31
C GLN A 34 13.09 -7.82 5.79
N MET A 35 12.94 -9.08 6.24
CA MET A 35 11.82 -9.94 5.85
C MET A 35 10.44 -9.29 6.11
N PRO A 36 10.21 -8.58 7.24
CA PRO A 36 8.94 -7.89 7.44
C PRO A 36 8.68 -6.79 6.40
N VAL A 37 9.70 -6.02 6.00
CA VAL A 37 9.56 -4.97 4.97
C VAL A 37 9.22 -5.59 3.62
N HIS A 38 9.91 -6.66 3.24
CA HIS A 38 9.60 -7.41 2.02
C HIS A 38 8.15 -7.89 2.01
N ALA A 39 7.70 -8.56 3.09
CA ALA A 39 6.34 -9.08 3.19
C ALA A 39 5.28 -7.97 3.08
N HIS A 40 5.45 -6.86 3.80
CA HIS A 40 4.53 -5.72 3.71
C HIS A 40 4.56 -5.06 2.34
N THR A 41 5.74 -4.96 1.71
CA THR A 41 5.86 -4.40 0.37
C THR A 41 5.11 -5.26 -0.66
N MET A 42 5.19 -6.59 -0.56
CA MET A 42 4.51 -7.50 -1.49
C MET A 42 3.00 -7.59 -1.25
N VAL A 43 2.56 -7.62 0.02
CA VAL A 43 1.13 -7.80 0.37
C VAL A 43 0.40 -6.45 0.45
N ALA A 44 0.83 -5.56 1.33
CA ALA A 44 0.18 -4.26 1.53
C ALA A 44 0.51 -3.27 0.41
N GLY A 45 1.73 -3.32 -0.12
CA GLY A 45 2.13 -2.52 -1.26
C GLY A 45 1.54 -3.05 -2.57
N TRP A 46 2.12 -4.10 -3.13
CA TRP A 46 1.75 -4.64 -4.44
C TRP A 46 0.32 -5.20 -4.48
N LEU A 47 0.02 -6.20 -3.65
CA LEU A 47 -1.23 -6.98 -3.80
C LEU A 47 -2.46 -6.12 -3.49
N MET A 48 -2.48 -5.42 -2.35
CA MET A 48 -3.60 -4.53 -1.99
C MET A 48 -3.78 -3.39 -3.00
N SER A 49 -2.71 -2.74 -3.46
CA SER A 49 -2.83 -1.67 -4.46
C SER A 49 -3.39 -2.19 -5.79
N ALA A 50 -2.99 -3.41 -6.21
CA ALA A 50 -3.55 -4.05 -7.39
C ALA A 50 -5.04 -4.36 -7.22
N VAL A 51 -5.45 -4.86 -6.05
CA VAL A 51 -6.88 -5.09 -5.73
C VAL A 51 -7.68 -3.79 -5.78
N PHE A 52 -7.17 -2.70 -5.19
CA PHE A 52 -7.82 -1.39 -5.26
C PHE A 52 -7.92 -0.87 -6.69
N ALA A 53 -6.87 -1.03 -7.49
CA ALA A 53 -6.87 -0.66 -8.90
C ALA A 53 -7.97 -1.40 -9.69
N VAL A 54 -8.05 -2.72 -9.51
CA VAL A 54 -9.07 -3.55 -10.17
C VAL A 54 -10.47 -3.15 -9.71
N PHE A 55 -10.68 -2.95 -8.41
CA PHE A 55 -11.97 -2.48 -7.89
C PHE A 55 -12.40 -1.16 -8.54
N TYR A 56 -11.54 -0.13 -8.54
CA TYR A 56 -11.87 1.15 -9.16
C TYR A 56 -11.94 1.08 -10.70
N HIS A 57 -11.35 0.06 -11.32
CA HIS A 57 -11.52 -0.18 -12.74
C HIS A 57 -12.91 -0.75 -13.06
N LEU A 58 -13.37 -1.71 -12.25
CA LEU A 58 -14.66 -2.38 -12.41
C LEU A 58 -15.85 -1.51 -11.99
N PHE A 59 -15.66 -0.60 -11.03
CA PHE A 59 -16.72 0.29 -10.53
C PHE A 59 -16.41 1.78 -10.80
N PRO A 60 -16.59 2.27 -12.06
CA PRO A 60 -16.37 3.68 -12.42
C PRO A 60 -17.13 4.68 -11.54
N VAL A 61 -18.34 4.32 -11.09
CA VAL A 61 -19.18 5.16 -10.21
C VAL A 61 -18.50 5.43 -8.86
N ALA A 62 -17.70 4.48 -8.35
CA ALA A 62 -16.91 4.67 -7.14
C ALA A 62 -15.63 5.45 -7.42
N ARG A 63 -14.99 5.17 -8.56
CA ARG A 63 -13.73 5.78 -9.03
C ARG A 63 -13.81 7.29 -9.17
N ASP A 64 -14.93 7.80 -9.68
CA ASP A 64 -15.06 9.22 -10.05
C ASP A 64 -15.38 10.14 -8.85
N LYS A 65 -15.51 9.56 -7.64
CA LYS A 65 -15.77 10.31 -6.41
C LYS A 65 -14.49 10.87 -5.80
N MET A 66 -14.60 12.02 -5.12
CA MET A 66 -13.49 12.64 -4.37
C MET A 66 -12.89 11.68 -3.32
N LEU A 67 -13.74 10.88 -2.66
CA LEU A 67 -13.29 9.89 -1.66
C LEU A 67 -12.30 8.87 -2.25
N ALA A 68 -12.41 8.51 -3.52
CA ALA A 68 -11.49 7.58 -4.15
C ALA A 68 -10.09 8.21 -4.35
N LYS A 69 -10.03 9.52 -4.62
CA LYS A 69 -8.76 10.28 -4.68
C LYS A 69 -8.13 10.40 -3.30
N ILE A 70 -8.94 10.68 -2.26
CA ILE A 70 -8.47 10.72 -0.87
C ILE A 70 -7.93 9.35 -0.46
N HIS A 71 -8.66 8.28 -0.77
CA HIS A 71 -8.20 6.91 -0.51
C HIS A 71 -6.85 6.65 -1.19
N PHE A 72 -6.69 6.98 -2.48
CA PHE A 72 -5.41 6.82 -3.17
C PHE A 72 -4.24 7.51 -2.45
N TRP A 73 -4.37 8.81 -2.16
CA TRP A 73 -3.28 9.56 -1.55
C TRP A 73 -3.00 9.12 -0.11
N LEU A 74 -4.04 8.81 0.66
CA LEU A 74 -3.88 8.29 2.01
C LEU A 74 -3.13 6.95 1.99
N THR A 75 -3.52 6.01 1.13
CA THR A 75 -2.84 4.71 0.97
C THR A 75 -1.40 4.88 0.48
N ALA A 76 -1.16 5.76 -0.49
CA ALA A 76 0.17 5.99 -1.04
C ALA A 76 1.13 6.57 0.00
N ILE A 77 0.74 7.66 0.68
CA ILE A 77 1.59 8.35 1.65
C ILE A 77 1.85 7.45 2.87
N SER A 78 0.80 6.86 3.43
CA SER A 78 0.93 5.97 4.60
C SER A 78 1.69 4.69 4.26
N GLY A 79 1.49 4.11 3.08
CA GLY A 79 2.21 2.91 2.64
C GLY A 79 3.71 3.18 2.45
N ILE A 80 4.08 4.28 1.79
CA ILE A 80 5.49 4.65 1.63
C ILE A 80 6.12 4.93 2.99
N GLY A 81 5.45 5.71 3.85
CA GLY A 81 5.91 5.99 5.22
C GLY A 81 6.11 4.72 6.05
N LEU A 82 5.21 3.75 5.94
CA LEU A 82 5.29 2.47 6.64
C LEU A 82 6.51 1.68 6.18
N LEU A 83 6.72 1.53 4.87
CA LEU A 83 7.80 0.69 4.35
C LEU A 83 9.17 1.31 4.57
N VAL A 84 9.31 2.62 4.32
CA VAL A 84 10.56 3.35 4.58
C VAL A 84 10.86 3.37 6.08
N GLY A 85 9.85 3.64 6.91
CA GLY A 85 9.99 3.63 8.36
C GLY A 85 10.41 2.27 8.90
N LEU A 86 9.77 1.19 8.46
CA LEU A 86 10.13 -0.17 8.87
C LEU A 86 11.56 -0.54 8.43
N PHE A 87 11.98 -0.13 7.23
CA PHE A 87 13.33 -0.38 6.75
C PHE A 87 14.39 0.20 7.70
N PHE A 88 14.23 1.46 8.10
CA PHE A 88 15.15 2.10 9.05
C PHE A 88 15.02 1.54 10.47
N LEU A 89 13.80 1.24 10.92
CA LEU A 89 13.55 0.68 12.25
C LEU A 89 14.29 -0.65 12.41
N LEU A 90 14.11 -1.56 11.45
CA LEU A 90 14.76 -2.87 11.44
C LEU A 90 16.24 -2.79 11.06
N GLY A 91 16.66 -1.70 10.41
CA GLY A 91 18.07 -1.35 10.21
C GLY A 91 18.77 -0.81 11.46
N GLY A 92 18.11 -0.79 12.62
CA GLY A 92 18.69 -0.40 13.90
C GLY A 92 18.48 1.06 14.31
N ASN A 93 17.54 1.77 13.69
CA ASN A 93 17.17 3.14 14.08
C ASN A 93 15.83 3.18 14.84
N PRO A 94 15.82 2.98 16.17
CA PRO A 94 14.58 2.98 16.95
C PRO A 94 13.86 4.33 16.99
N ALA A 95 14.57 5.45 16.72
CA ALA A 95 13.97 6.78 16.75
C ALA A 95 12.88 6.99 15.69
N ILE A 96 12.80 6.13 14.67
CA ILE A 96 11.78 6.19 13.61
C ILE A 96 10.47 5.50 13.99
N GLU A 97 10.40 4.83 15.15
CA GLU A 97 9.20 4.10 15.61
C GLU A 97 7.91 4.95 15.57
N PRO A 98 7.89 6.23 16.00
CA PRO A 98 6.68 7.05 15.89
C PRO A 98 6.19 7.25 14.45
N VAL A 99 7.10 7.32 13.48
CA VAL A 99 6.75 7.44 12.06
C VAL A 99 6.12 6.14 11.55
N VAL A 100 6.64 4.99 11.97
CA VAL A 100 6.06 3.68 11.64
C VAL A 100 4.66 3.54 12.23
N ALA A 101 4.46 3.96 13.47
CA ALA A 101 3.16 3.93 14.14
C ALA A 101 2.13 4.82 13.43
N MET A 102 2.48 6.08 13.15
CA MET A 102 1.59 7.01 12.43
C MET A 102 1.26 6.52 11.03
N SER A 103 2.24 5.97 10.32
CA SER A 103 2.04 5.41 8.97
C SER A 103 1.13 4.19 9.00
N SER A 104 1.29 3.31 10.00
CA SER A 104 0.43 2.15 10.21
C SER A 104 -1.03 2.57 10.47
N MET A 105 -1.24 3.57 11.34
CA MET A 105 -2.58 4.12 11.60
C MET A 105 -3.19 4.76 10.35
N GLY A 106 -2.39 5.49 9.58
CA GLY A 106 -2.82 6.08 8.31
C GLY A 106 -3.24 5.01 7.29
N PHE A 107 -2.48 3.91 7.19
CA PHE A 107 -2.79 2.83 6.26
C PHE A 107 -4.05 2.06 6.69
N TYR A 108 -4.23 1.84 7.99
CA TYR A 108 -5.46 1.28 8.55
C TYR A 108 -6.68 2.18 8.25
N ALA A 109 -6.55 3.50 8.44
CA ALA A 109 -7.59 4.45 8.07
C ALA A 109 -7.91 4.43 6.56
N ALA A 110 -6.90 4.21 5.72
CA ALA A 110 -7.08 4.05 4.28
C ALA A 110 -7.93 2.80 3.96
N MET A 111 -7.67 1.68 4.62
CA MET A 111 -8.46 0.46 4.48
C MET A 111 -9.91 0.63 4.98
N LEU A 112 -10.11 1.33 6.09
CA LEU A 112 -11.47 1.69 6.56
C LEU A 112 -12.21 2.55 5.54
N LEU A 113 -11.53 3.55 4.96
CA LEU A 113 -12.09 4.39 3.92
C LEU A 113 -12.44 3.56 2.67
N PHE A 114 -11.58 2.62 2.28
CA PHE A 114 -11.90 1.68 1.21
C PHE A 114 -13.15 0.86 1.51
N ALA A 115 -13.30 0.32 2.72
CA ALA A 115 -14.49 -0.43 3.12
C ALA A 115 -15.76 0.43 3.01
N VAL A 116 -15.72 1.68 3.47
CA VAL A 116 -16.83 2.65 3.35
C VAL A 116 -17.18 2.93 1.89
N ILE A 117 -16.21 2.97 0.99
CA ILE A 117 -16.43 3.18 -0.44
C ILE A 117 -16.96 1.91 -1.12
N ALA A 118 -16.37 0.76 -0.81
CA ALA A 118 -16.54 -0.48 -1.57
C ALA A 118 -17.78 -1.27 -1.16
N LEU A 119 -18.04 -1.42 0.15
CA LEU A 119 -19.17 -2.23 0.63
C LEU A 119 -20.54 -1.76 0.10
N PRO A 120 -20.86 -0.45 0.08
CA PRO A 120 -22.13 0.01 -0.47
C PRO A 120 -22.25 -0.21 -1.98
N VAL A 121 -21.13 -0.28 -2.70
CA VAL A 121 -21.13 -0.52 -4.15
C VAL A 121 -21.41 -1.99 -4.42
N VAL A 122 -20.71 -2.89 -3.72
CA VAL A 122 -20.86 -4.34 -3.92
C VAL A 122 -22.24 -4.85 -3.48
N TRP A 123 -22.80 -4.35 -2.39
CA TRP A 123 -24.10 -4.84 -1.87
C TRP A 123 -25.33 -4.19 -2.53
N LYS A 124 -25.14 -3.12 -3.32
CA LYS A 124 -26.21 -2.48 -4.10
C LYS A 124 -26.18 -2.84 -5.59
N SER A 125 -25.21 -3.65 -6.00
CA SER A 125 -25.07 -4.20 -7.36
C SER A 125 -25.82 -5.53 -7.45
#